data_AF-A0A642BYN1-F1
#
_entry.id   AF-A0A642BYN1-F1
#
_cell.length_a   1.000
_cell.length_b   1.000
_cell.length_c   1.000
_cell.angle_alpha   90.00
_cell.angle_beta   90.00
_cell.angle_gamma   90.00
#
_symmetry.space_group_name_H-M   'P 1'
#
loop_
_entity.id
_entity.type
_entity.pdbx_description
1 polymer ?
#
loop_
_entity_poly.entity_id
_entity_poly.type
_entity_poly.pdbx_seq_one_letter_code
_entity_poly.pdbx_strand_id
1 'polypeptide(L)'
;KWLDTQRPDMNYEQGGRNFVRMRLGETYLIAAEAYGRKGDFEKAASLINVVRKRAAYKEGEAKPQEWWQIDGGDMANLASSTEKSMLVTPAEISDDFIGFMLDERARETYGEMNRWEDLVRTETLYERVKEFNPDAAPNIKEYHKLRPIPQNHIDRLSPKPSAEEAQNEGYY
;
A
#
# COMPACT_ATOMS: atom_id res chain seq x y z
N LYS A 1 -10.00 -21.79 3.32
CA LYS A 1 -8.75 -21.60 4.10
C LYS A 1 -7.87 -22.87 4.16
N TRP A 2 -8.44 -24.08 4.11
CA TRP A 2 -7.71 -25.37 4.23
C TRP A 2 -7.51 -26.14 2.92
N LEU A 3 -7.74 -25.50 1.76
CA LEU A 3 -7.75 -26.16 0.45
C LEU A 3 -6.46 -25.88 -0.32
N ASP A 4 -5.31 -26.11 0.31
CA ASP A 4 -4.03 -26.18 -0.42
C ASP A 4 -3.68 -27.65 -0.61
N THR A 5 -3.78 -28.14 -1.84
CA THR A 5 -3.52 -29.55 -2.18
C THR A 5 -2.05 -29.94 -2.05
N GLN A 6 -1.14 -28.96 -1.91
CA GLN A 6 0.29 -29.21 -1.69
C GLN A 6 0.63 -29.39 -0.20
N ARG A 7 -0.34 -29.20 0.70
CA ARG A 7 -0.13 -29.30 2.14
C ARG A 7 -0.26 -30.76 2.62
N PRO A 8 0.77 -31.35 3.25
CA PRO A 8 0.70 -32.73 3.74
C PRO A 8 -0.22 -32.91 4.95
N ASP A 9 -0.36 -31.89 5.82
CA ASP A 9 -1.22 -31.94 7.01
C ASP A 9 -1.65 -30.53 7.48
N MET A 10 -2.55 -30.47 8.48
CA MET A 10 -3.13 -29.21 8.98
C MET A 10 -2.15 -28.32 9.78
N ASN A 11 -0.99 -28.85 10.18
CA ASN A 11 0.05 -28.14 10.92
C ASN A 11 1.19 -27.66 10.01
N TYR A 12 1.24 -28.05 8.74
CA TYR A 12 2.32 -27.68 7.82
C TYR A 12 2.29 -26.19 7.42
N GLU A 13 3.18 -25.35 7.94
CA GLU A 13 3.08 -23.89 7.75
C GLU A 13 3.73 -23.35 6.47
N GLN A 14 4.58 -24.15 5.81
CA GLN A 14 5.30 -23.69 4.62
C GLN A 14 4.35 -23.57 3.42
N GLY A 15 4.24 -22.36 2.88
CA GLY A 15 3.52 -22.11 1.64
C GLY A 15 4.43 -22.30 0.43
N GLY A 16 3.91 -22.94 -0.63
CA GLY A 16 4.61 -23.10 -1.91
C GLY A 16 4.44 -21.93 -2.89
N ARG A 17 3.78 -20.85 -2.48
CA ARG A 17 3.50 -19.69 -3.35
C ARG A 17 4.74 -18.80 -3.47
N ASN A 18 4.99 -18.31 -4.68
CA ASN A 18 6.05 -17.35 -4.94
C ASN A 18 5.81 -16.04 -4.18
N PHE A 19 6.89 -15.45 -3.66
CA PHE A 19 6.87 -14.11 -3.11
C PHE A 19 6.93 -13.09 -4.24
N VAL A 20 5.92 -12.23 -4.35
CA VAL A 20 5.90 -11.19 -5.37
C VAL A 20 6.72 -10.02 -4.87
N ARG A 21 7.87 -9.77 -5.51
CA ARG A 21 8.71 -8.61 -5.19
C ARG A 21 8.33 -7.37 -5.99
N MET A 22 7.90 -7.54 -7.24
CA MET A 22 7.49 -6.49 -8.16
C MET A 22 6.43 -7.05 -9.11
N ARG A 23 5.46 -6.23 -9.48
CA ARG A 23 4.44 -6.60 -10.47
C ARG A 23 3.90 -5.38 -11.21
N LEU A 24 3.33 -5.64 -12.39
CA LEU A 24 2.93 -4.60 -13.32
C LEU A 24 1.89 -3.61 -12.75
N GLY A 25 0.98 -4.08 -11.90
CA GLY A 25 0.00 -3.20 -11.23
C GLY A 25 0.67 -2.11 -10.39
N GLU A 26 1.73 -2.46 -9.66
CA GLU A 26 2.52 -1.49 -8.91
C GLU A 26 3.25 -0.52 -9.84
N THR A 27 3.82 -1.02 -10.95
CA THR A 27 4.50 -0.19 -11.94
C THR A 27 3.60 0.90 -12.51
N TYR A 28 2.32 0.58 -12.80
CA TYR A 28 1.33 1.58 -13.22
C TYR A 28 1.13 2.67 -12.17
N LEU A 29 1.04 2.32 -10.89
CA LEU A 29 0.86 3.29 -9.81
C LEU A 29 2.11 4.14 -9.57
N ILE A 30 3.31 3.56 -9.68
CA ILE A 30 4.58 4.32 -9.62
C ILE A 30 4.65 5.34 -10.77
N ALA A 31 4.31 4.92 -11.98
CA ALA A 31 4.29 5.80 -13.13
C ALA A 31 3.21 6.90 -12.99
N ALA A 32 2.01 6.54 -12.54
CA ALA A 32 0.93 7.50 -12.28
C ALA A 32 1.35 8.54 -11.26
N GLU A 33 2.01 8.12 -10.17
CA GLU A 33 2.52 9.05 -9.17
C GLU A 33 3.56 10.00 -9.76
N ALA A 34 4.51 9.48 -10.54
CA ALA A 34 5.54 10.30 -11.18
C ALA A 34 4.94 11.36 -12.12
N TYR A 35 3.91 11.00 -12.91
CA TYR A 35 3.21 11.96 -13.76
C TYR A 35 2.40 12.98 -12.97
N GLY A 36 1.69 12.56 -11.92
CA GLY A 36 0.95 13.50 -11.08
C GLY A 36 1.87 14.46 -10.31
N ARG A 37 3.04 14.02 -9.84
CA ARG A 37 4.08 14.91 -9.26
C ARG A 37 4.63 15.91 -10.27
N LYS A 38 4.59 15.59 -11.57
CA LYS A 38 4.91 16.50 -12.67
C LYS A 38 3.75 17.46 -13.01
N GLY A 39 2.57 17.26 -12.44
CA GLY A 39 1.34 18.01 -12.74
C GLY A 39 0.54 17.46 -13.92
N ASP A 40 0.93 16.31 -14.49
CA ASP A 40 0.23 15.67 -15.60
C ASP A 40 -0.82 14.67 -15.07
N PHE A 41 -1.93 15.23 -14.57
CA PHE A 41 -3.01 14.44 -13.97
C PHE A 41 -3.85 13.67 -15.00
N GLU A 42 -3.88 14.12 -16.25
CA GLU A 42 -4.48 13.36 -17.37
C GLU A 42 -3.78 12.02 -17.53
N LYS A 43 -2.44 12.04 -17.56
CA LYS A 43 -1.67 10.81 -17.71
C LYS A 43 -1.70 9.96 -16.44
N ALA A 44 -1.68 10.58 -15.26
CA ALA A 44 -1.88 9.87 -14.00
C ALA A 44 -3.22 9.11 -13.99
N ALA A 45 -4.33 9.80 -14.31
CA ALA A 45 -5.66 9.21 -14.38
C ALA A 45 -5.72 8.03 -15.36
N SER A 46 -5.12 8.18 -16.54
CA SER A 46 -5.08 7.11 -17.54
C SER A 46 -4.42 5.83 -17.01
N LEU A 47 -3.31 5.96 -16.26
CA LEU A 47 -2.55 4.83 -15.71
C LEU A 47 -3.27 4.19 -14.51
N ILE A 48 -3.85 5.00 -13.61
CA ILE A 48 -4.68 4.51 -12.50
C ILE A 48 -5.89 3.73 -13.04
N ASN A 49 -6.53 4.25 -14.08
CA ASN A 49 -7.67 3.60 -14.70
C ASN A 49 -7.33 2.25 -15.34
N VAL A 50 -6.08 2.00 -15.75
CA VAL A 50 -5.67 0.63 -16.16
C VAL A 50 -5.80 -0.34 -14.99
N VAL A 51 -5.32 0.04 -13.81
CA VAL A 51 -5.39 -0.77 -12.58
C VAL A 51 -6.86 -0.97 -12.18
N ARG A 52 -7.64 0.10 -12.10
CA ARG A 52 -9.05 0.05 -11.68
C ARG A 52 -9.95 -0.72 -12.65
N LYS A 53 -9.76 -0.57 -13.96
CA LYS A 53 -10.49 -1.38 -14.96
C LYS A 53 -10.23 -2.87 -14.80
N ARG A 54 -9.00 -3.26 -14.46
CA ARG A 54 -8.65 -4.66 -14.23
C ARG A 54 -9.18 -5.18 -12.89
N ALA A 55 -9.36 -4.32 -11.89
CA ALA A 55 -9.96 -4.68 -10.60
C ALA A 55 -11.50 -4.69 -10.61
N ALA A 56 -12.14 -4.01 -11.57
CA ALA A 56 -13.59 -3.89 -11.64
C ALA A 56 -14.30 -5.18 -12.06
N TYR A 57 -15.45 -5.44 -11.45
CA TYR A 57 -16.36 -6.50 -11.86
C TYR A 57 -16.90 -6.24 -13.27
N LYS A 58 -16.91 -7.28 -14.10
CA LYS A 58 -17.49 -7.26 -15.44
C LYS A 58 -18.98 -7.57 -15.39
N GLU A 59 -19.66 -7.23 -16.48
CA GLU A 59 -21.07 -7.56 -16.64
C GLU A 59 -21.26 -9.08 -16.56
N GLY A 60 -22.18 -9.53 -15.72
CA GLY A 60 -22.45 -10.94 -15.44
C GLY A 60 -21.58 -11.57 -14.36
N GLU A 61 -20.57 -10.89 -13.82
CA GLU A 61 -19.76 -11.42 -12.71
C GLU A 61 -20.52 -11.29 -11.38
N ALA A 62 -20.58 -12.40 -10.64
CA ALA A 62 -21.23 -12.42 -9.34
C ALA A 62 -20.38 -11.69 -8.30
N LYS A 63 -20.92 -10.61 -7.73
CA LYS A 63 -20.34 -9.97 -6.55
C LYS A 63 -20.64 -10.79 -5.29
N PRO A 64 -19.74 -10.78 -4.29
CA PRO A 64 -19.97 -11.44 -3.01
C PRO A 64 -21.17 -10.81 -2.28
N GLN A 65 -21.79 -11.57 -1.38
CA GLN A 65 -22.98 -11.13 -0.65
C GLN A 65 -22.67 -9.91 0.25
N GLU A 66 -21.47 -9.87 0.80
CA GLU A 66 -20.95 -8.80 1.63
C GLU A 66 -21.02 -7.44 0.92
N TRP A 67 -20.90 -7.41 -0.41
CA TRP A 67 -20.93 -6.17 -1.19
C TRP A 67 -22.23 -5.38 -1.00
N TRP A 68 -23.39 -6.04 -0.95
CA TRP A 68 -24.68 -5.36 -0.77
C TRP A 68 -25.14 -5.29 0.70
N GLN A 69 -24.60 -6.15 1.57
CA GLN A 69 -24.96 -6.14 2.99
C GLN A 69 -24.11 -5.20 3.84
N ILE A 70 -22.86 -4.97 3.42
CA ILE A 70 -21.86 -4.25 4.22
C ILE A 70 -21.30 -3.07 3.44
N ASP A 71 -20.93 -3.27 2.17
CA ASP A 71 -20.24 -2.23 1.38
C ASP A 71 -21.21 -1.21 0.74
N GLY A 72 -22.50 -1.29 1.06
CA GLY A 72 -23.52 -0.34 0.56
C GLY A 72 -23.95 -0.57 -0.88
N GLY A 73 -23.63 -1.72 -1.46
CA GLY A 73 -24.11 -2.13 -2.79
C GLY A 73 -25.61 -2.40 -2.84
N ASP A 74 -26.17 -2.38 -4.04
CA ASP A 74 -27.59 -2.68 -4.28
C ASP A 74 -27.75 -4.12 -4.79
N MET A 75 -28.59 -4.91 -4.13
CA MET A 75 -28.88 -6.29 -4.51
C MET A 75 -29.37 -6.41 -5.97
N ALA A 76 -30.05 -5.39 -6.52
CA ALA A 76 -30.47 -5.35 -7.92
C ALA A 76 -29.28 -5.30 -8.90
N ASN A 77 -28.11 -4.86 -8.43
CA ASN A 77 -26.89 -4.62 -9.21
C ASN A 77 -25.81 -5.68 -8.96
N LEU A 78 -26.16 -6.85 -8.43
CA LEU A 78 -25.19 -7.92 -8.12
C LEU A 78 -24.35 -8.37 -9.32
N ALA A 79 -24.95 -8.41 -10.52
CA ALA A 79 -24.29 -8.85 -11.74
C ALA A 79 -23.86 -7.69 -12.67
N SER A 80 -24.11 -6.43 -12.32
CA SER A 80 -23.77 -5.30 -13.20
C SER A 80 -22.29 -4.93 -13.14
N SER A 81 -21.73 -4.37 -14.20
CA SER A 81 -20.33 -3.93 -14.17
C SER A 81 -20.09 -2.75 -13.22
N THR A 82 -18.96 -2.77 -12.50
CA THR A 82 -18.48 -1.64 -11.68
C THR A 82 -17.45 -0.78 -12.39
N GLU A 83 -17.09 -1.10 -13.64
CA GLU A 83 -15.96 -0.47 -14.33
C GLU A 83 -16.16 1.04 -14.45
N LYS A 84 -17.33 1.47 -14.91
CA LYS A 84 -17.64 2.89 -15.14
C LYS A 84 -17.57 3.71 -13.86
N SER A 85 -18.07 3.19 -12.74
CA SER A 85 -18.07 3.89 -11.45
C SER A 85 -16.71 3.89 -10.78
N MET A 86 -15.81 2.99 -11.16
CA MET A 86 -14.44 2.95 -10.62
C MET A 86 -13.49 3.89 -11.36
N LEU A 87 -13.81 4.34 -12.58
CA LEU A 87 -12.93 5.26 -13.29
C LEU A 87 -12.77 6.59 -12.54
N VAL A 88 -11.57 7.14 -12.59
CA VAL A 88 -11.25 8.44 -12.00
C VAL A 88 -10.87 9.45 -13.05
N THR A 89 -11.18 10.70 -12.73
CA THR A 89 -10.86 11.88 -13.49
C THR A 89 -9.63 12.60 -12.90
N PRO A 90 -8.94 13.44 -13.69
CA PRO A 90 -7.84 14.25 -13.19
C PRO A 90 -8.22 15.12 -11.97
N ALA A 91 -9.44 15.66 -11.96
CA ALA A 91 -9.92 16.54 -10.89
C ALA A 91 -10.06 15.79 -9.55
N GLU A 92 -10.58 14.56 -9.57
CA GLU A 92 -10.72 13.71 -8.37
C GLU A 92 -9.36 13.31 -7.79
N ILE A 93 -8.32 13.25 -8.63
CA ILE A 93 -6.97 12.88 -8.20
C ILE A 93 -6.23 14.10 -7.62
N SER A 94 -6.45 15.30 -8.17
CA SER A 94 -5.58 16.45 -7.89
C SER A 94 -5.80 17.12 -6.53
N ASP A 95 -6.97 16.96 -5.90
CA ASP A 95 -7.34 17.67 -4.66
C ASP A 95 -6.45 17.27 -3.47
N ASP A 96 -6.37 15.96 -3.18
CA ASP A 96 -5.41 15.36 -2.27
C ASP A 96 -4.62 14.29 -3.00
N PHE A 97 -3.69 14.73 -3.85
CA PHE A 97 -2.97 13.81 -4.73
C PHE A 97 -2.16 12.75 -3.97
N ILE A 98 -1.49 13.14 -2.87
CA ILE A 98 -0.69 12.20 -2.10
C ILE A 98 -1.59 11.21 -1.36
N GLY A 99 -2.65 11.67 -0.70
CA GLY A 99 -3.61 10.78 -0.05
C GLY A 99 -4.29 9.84 -1.04
N PHE A 100 -4.73 10.36 -2.18
CA PHE A 100 -5.32 9.57 -3.27
C PHE A 100 -4.37 8.44 -3.72
N MET A 101 -3.11 8.76 -4.02
CA MET A 101 -2.13 7.76 -4.44
C MET A 101 -1.83 6.73 -3.36
N LEU A 102 -1.73 7.17 -2.09
CA LEU A 102 -1.51 6.27 -0.95
C LEU A 102 -2.68 5.31 -0.74
N ASP A 103 -3.90 5.75 -1.01
CA ASP A 103 -5.10 4.92 -0.91
C ASP A 103 -5.18 3.90 -2.06
N GLU A 104 -4.87 4.32 -3.30
CA GLU A 104 -4.79 3.39 -4.44
C GLU A 104 -3.71 2.33 -4.25
N ARG A 105 -2.53 2.72 -3.78
CA ARG A 105 -1.46 1.76 -3.46
C ARG A 105 -1.86 0.85 -2.31
N ALA A 106 -2.53 1.35 -1.28
CA ALA A 106 -3.01 0.52 -0.17
C ALA A 106 -3.99 -0.58 -0.62
N ARG A 107 -4.92 -0.25 -1.53
CA ARG A 107 -5.88 -1.22 -2.08
C ARG A 107 -5.21 -2.22 -3.00
N GLU A 108 -4.35 -1.74 -3.89
CA GLU A 108 -3.73 -2.57 -4.92
C GLU A 108 -2.68 -3.50 -4.32
N THR A 109 -1.78 -3.03 -3.45
CA THR A 109 -0.62 -3.79 -2.95
C THR A 109 -0.79 -4.23 -1.48
N TYR A 110 -2.03 -4.45 -1.04
CA TYR A 110 -2.30 -4.88 0.33
C TYR A 110 -1.62 -6.22 0.62
N GLY A 111 -0.88 -6.28 1.74
CA GLY A 111 -0.15 -7.49 2.15
C GLY A 111 1.19 -7.73 1.42
N GLU A 112 1.61 -6.83 0.53
CA GLU A 112 2.87 -6.96 -0.24
C GLU A 112 4.07 -6.24 0.40
N MET A 113 3.96 -5.85 1.68
CA MET A 113 5.06 -5.25 2.46
C MET A 113 5.61 -3.91 1.91
N ASN A 114 4.77 -3.11 1.23
CA ASN A 114 5.17 -1.81 0.67
C ASN A 114 4.74 -0.59 1.50
N ARG A 115 3.87 -0.80 2.52
CA ARG A 115 3.16 0.30 3.18
C ARG A 115 4.08 1.19 3.99
N TRP A 116 5.12 0.64 4.61
CA TRP A 116 6.07 1.43 5.39
C TRP A 116 6.82 2.40 4.47
N GLU A 117 7.35 1.87 3.37
CA GLU A 117 8.12 2.58 2.37
C GLU A 117 7.30 3.69 1.71
N ASP A 118 6.03 3.40 1.40
CA ASP A 118 5.11 4.38 0.85
C ASP A 118 4.85 5.55 1.80
N LEU A 119 4.63 5.27 3.08
CA LEU A 119 4.39 6.31 4.07
C LEU A 119 5.64 7.12 4.42
N VAL A 120 6.80 6.48 4.46
CA VAL A 120 8.08 7.16 4.73
C VAL A 120 8.45 8.09 3.58
N ARG A 121 8.42 7.62 2.32
CA ARG A 121 8.84 8.45 1.18
C ARG A 121 7.90 9.62 0.89
N THR A 122 6.65 9.56 1.38
CA THR A 122 5.70 10.68 1.29
C THR A 122 5.71 11.56 2.53
N GLU A 123 6.55 11.25 3.53
CA GLU A 123 6.63 11.93 4.83
C GLU A 123 5.26 11.98 5.55
N THR A 124 4.48 10.89 5.47
CA THR A 124 3.15 10.79 6.10
C THR A 124 3.06 9.67 7.14
N LEU A 125 4.18 9.00 7.45
CA LEU A 125 4.22 7.86 8.37
C LEU A 125 3.68 8.24 9.75
N TYR A 126 4.15 9.35 10.32
CA TYR A 126 3.78 9.71 11.69
C TYR A 126 2.29 10.03 11.80
N GLU A 127 1.76 10.94 10.98
CA GLU A 127 0.35 11.33 11.08
C GLU A 127 -0.58 10.15 10.78
N ARG A 128 -0.28 9.36 9.75
CA ARG A 128 -1.17 8.24 9.36
C ARG A 128 -1.09 7.07 10.34
N VAL A 129 0.06 6.79 10.95
CA VAL A 129 0.14 5.78 12.02
C VAL A 129 -0.60 6.26 13.26
N LYS A 130 -0.48 7.54 13.64
CA LYS A 130 -1.26 8.12 14.75
C LYS A 130 -2.76 8.00 14.53
N GLU A 131 -3.23 8.28 13.31
CA GLU A 131 -4.66 8.30 12.99
C GLU A 131 -5.25 6.90 12.81
N PHE A 132 -4.58 6.03 12.04
CA PHE A 132 -5.21 4.80 11.54
C PHE A 132 -4.70 3.52 12.21
N ASN A 133 -3.72 3.59 13.12
CA ASN A 133 -3.16 2.42 13.79
C ASN A 133 -3.23 2.56 15.31
N PRO A 134 -4.30 2.11 15.97
CA PRO A 134 -4.48 2.26 17.42
C PRO A 134 -3.41 1.52 18.25
N ASP A 135 -2.81 0.46 17.71
CA ASP A 135 -1.78 -0.32 18.42
C ASP A 135 -0.42 0.40 18.42
N ALA A 136 -0.08 1.06 17.30
CA ALA A 136 1.19 1.78 17.15
C ALA A 136 1.11 3.26 17.54
N ALA A 137 -0.08 3.87 17.49
CA ALA A 137 -0.30 5.29 17.78
C ALA A 137 0.27 5.76 19.14
N PRO A 138 0.20 4.98 20.25
CA PRO A 138 0.77 5.42 21.52
C PRO A 138 2.30 5.55 21.50
N ASN A 139 2.97 4.79 20.63
CA ASN A 139 4.43 4.60 20.69
C ASN A 139 5.19 5.20 19.49
N ILE A 140 4.49 5.52 18.38
CA ILE A 140 5.13 6.13 17.21
C ILE A 140 5.66 7.54 17.54
N LYS A 141 6.86 7.86 17.04
CA LYS A 141 7.51 9.16 17.13
C LYS A 141 7.92 9.62 15.74
N GLU A 142 8.09 10.93 15.54
CA GLU A 142 8.39 11.53 14.23
C GLU A 142 9.67 10.96 13.58
N TYR A 143 10.66 10.60 14.39
CA TYR A 143 11.94 10.06 13.92
C TYR A 143 11.92 8.56 13.60
N HIS A 144 10.80 7.85 13.82
CA HIS A 144 10.71 6.40 13.57
C HIS A 144 10.73 6.00 12.09
N LYS A 145 10.86 6.96 11.15
CA LYS A 145 11.01 6.68 9.71
C LYS A 145 12.21 5.80 9.38
N LEU A 146 13.28 5.90 10.16
CA LEU A 146 14.45 5.02 10.10
C LEU A 146 14.51 4.17 11.37
N ARG A 147 15.03 2.94 11.25
CA ARG A 147 15.27 2.07 12.42
C ARG A 147 16.64 2.38 13.04
N PRO A 148 16.84 2.14 14.34
CA PRO A 148 18.17 2.31 14.95
C PRO A 148 19.19 1.40 14.25
N ILE A 149 20.37 1.95 14.01
CA ILE A 149 21.54 1.18 13.61
C ILE A 149 21.91 0.29 14.81
N PRO A 150 22.10 -1.04 14.62
CA PRO A 150 22.43 -1.94 15.71
C PRO A 150 23.69 -1.50 16.47
N GLN A 151 23.60 -1.38 17.79
CA GLN A 151 24.70 -0.85 18.62
C GLN A 151 25.99 -1.66 18.46
N ASN A 152 25.89 -2.98 18.33
CA ASN A 152 27.03 -3.86 18.08
C ASN A 152 27.76 -3.57 16.75
N HIS A 153 27.10 -2.96 15.75
CA HIS A 153 27.78 -2.50 14.53
C HIS A 153 28.58 -1.23 14.79
N ILE A 154 27.99 -0.27 15.52
CA ILE A 154 28.64 1.01 15.87
C ILE A 154 29.86 0.77 16.75
N ASP A 155 29.75 -0.11 17.74
CA ASP A 155 30.85 -0.40 18.68
C ASP A 155 32.08 -1.05 18.03
N ARG A 156 31.93 -1.59 16.81
CA ARG A 156 33.02 -2.22 16.05
C ARG A 156 33.71 -1.26 15.08
N LEU A 157 33.26 -0.02 14.95
CA LEU A 157 33.89 0.97 14.07
C LEU A 157 35.23 1.44 14.65
N SER A 158 36.22 1.61 13.77
CA SER A 158 37.55 2.13 14.12
C SER A 158 38.08 3.04 13.00
N PRO A 159 38.27 4.34 13.24
CA PRO A 159 37.97 5.04 14.49
C PRO A 159 36.46 5.03 14.81
N LYS A 160 36.10 5.13 16.09
CA LYS A 160 34.70 5.24 16.51
C LYS A 160 34.22 6.68 16.22
N PRO A 161 33.19 6.87 15.36
CA PRO A 161 32.63 8.20 15.10
C PRO A 161 31.80 8.71 16.29
N SER A 162 31.31 9.95 16.23
CA SER A 162 30.37 10.47 17.23
C SER A 162 29.04 9.68 17.21
N ALA A 163 28.24 9.79 18.27
CA ALA A 163 26.94 9.13 18.29
C ALA A 163 26.00 9.69 17.21
N GLU A 164 26.02 11.01 16.95
CA GLU A 164 25.22 11.61 15.88
C GLU A 164 25.67 11.17 14.47
N GLU A 165 26.95 10.90 14.27
CA GLU A 165 27.49 10.42 12.99
C GLU A 165 27.19 8.93 12.75
N ALA A 166 27.17 8.12 13.81
CA ALA A 166 27.01 6.66 13.71
C ALA A 166 25.56 6.18 13.76
N GLN A 167 24.61 7.02 14.17
CA GLN A 167 23.24 6.63 14.50
C GLN A 167 22.20 7.46 13.73
N ASN A 168 21.04 6.87 13.50
CA ASN A 168 19.90 7.59 12.96
C ASN A 168 19.33 8.58 13.99
N GLU A 169 18.78 9.70 13.49
CA GLU A 169 18.18 10.74 14.32
C GLU A 169 17.17 10.17 15.34
N GLY A 170 17.26 10.63 16.59
CA GLY A 170 16.38 10.21 17.69
C GLY A 170 16.75 8.89 18.37
N TYR A 171 17.87 8.25 18.00
CA TYR A 171 18.35 6.99 18.57
C TYR A 171 19.73 7.05 19.24
N TYR A 172 20.35 8.23 19.34
CA TYR A 172 21.61 8.45 20.05
C TYR A 172 21.42 9.03 21.46
#